data_AF-A0A8H7KMQ0-F1
#
_entry.id   AF-A0A8H7KMQ0-F1
#
_cell.length_a   1.000
_cell.length_b   1.000
_cell.length_c   1.000
_cell.angle_alpha   90.00
_cell.angle_beta   90.00
_cell.angle_gamma   90.00
#
_symmetry.space_group_name_H-M   'P 1'
#
loop_
_entity.id
_entity.type
_entity.pdbx_description
1 polymer ?
#
loop_
_entity_poly.entity_id
_entity_poly.type
_entity_poly.pdbx_seq_one_letter_code
_entity_poly.pdbx_strand_id
1 'polypeptide(L)'
;MQRKWRLDEDKLTFIILARNTEESPREHAGSRNRYSDISNLPMVGDVNLFLKGTPPNLKQSPRIAASQSADPDENEEEDFEGELEIMIAMPYARAIDAEFRRKGLAYEALRLLISYATDSEDSAANYPKRPPQLPIPRSSLVVRVSQFNTPSIQLFERMGMRIVKRVEVFQEVEMR
;
A
#
# COMPACT_ATOMS: atom_id res chain seq x y z
N MET A 1 -14.93 1.81 15.78
CA MET A 1 -13.54 1.65 15.28
C MET A 1 -13.42 2.04 13.81
N GLN A 2 -14.20 1.49 12.88
CA GLN A 2 -14.08 1.76 11.43
C GLN A 2 -14.18 3.24 10.99
N ARG A 3 -14.96 4.10 11.67
CA ARG A 3 -15.01 5.55 11.35
C ARG A 3 -13.67 6.28 11.58
N LYS A 4 -12.84 5.80 12.51
CA LYS A 4 -11.54 6.44 12.82
C LYS A 4 -10.50 6.16 11.72
N TRP A 5 -10.54 4.97 11.09
CA TRP A 5 -9.61 4.60 10.00
C TRP A 5 -9.75 5.45 8.74
N ARG A 6 -10.94 6.01 8.48
CA ARG A 6 -11.14 6.92 7.35
C ARG A 6 -10.46 8.27 7.55
N LEU A 7 -10.15 8.62 8.80
CA LEU A 7 -9.57 9.90 9.18
C LEU A 7 -8.09 9.78 9.54
N ASP A 8 -7.46 8.61 9.37
CA ASP A 8 -6.00 8.49 9.50
C ASP A 8 -5.36 9.22 8.33
N GLU A 9 -4.70 10.34 8.63
CA GLU A 9 -3.96 11.13 7.64
C GLU A 9 -2.66 10.44 7.22
N ASP A 10 -2.17 9.49 8.04
CA ASP A 10 -0.94 8.73 7.86
C ASP A 10 -1.18 7.33 7.27
N LYS A 11 -2.40 7.00 6.83
CA LYS A 11 -2.74 5.68 6.32
C LYS A 11 -3.54 5.71 5.02
N LEU A 12 -3.08 4.96 4.03
CA LEU A 12 -3.82 4.66 2.81
C LEU A 12 -4.16 3.17 2.75
N THR A 13 -5.43 2.85 2.53
CA THR A 13 -5.90 1.46 2.40
C THR A 13 -6.61 1.23 1.08
N PHE A 14 -6.19 0.19 0.36
CA PHE A 14 -6.93 -0.37 -0.77
C PHE A 14 -7.67 -1.62 -0.30
N ILE A 15 -9.00 -1.59 -0.35
CA ILE A 15 -9.86 -2.75 -0.04
C ILE A 15 -10.03 -3.58 -1.30
N ILE A 16 -9.75 -4.88 -1.21
CA ILE A 16 -9.86 -5.82 -2.32
C ILE A 16 -11.21 -6.55 -2.21
N LEU A 17 -12.08 -6.33 -3.19
CA LEU A 17 -13.39 -6.96 -3.28
C LEU A 17 -13.39 -7.94 -4.46
N ALA A 18 -13.90 -9.16 -4.26
CA ALA A 18 -14.11 -10.09 -5.36
C ALA A 18 -15.44 -9.81 -6.06
N ARG A 19 -15.43 -9.83 -7.40
CA ARG A 19 -16.64 -9.73 -8.21
C ARG A 19 -17.35 -11.07 -8.26
N ASN A 20 -18.68 -11.06 -8.22
CA ASN A 20 -19.47 -12.27 -8.41
C ASN A 20 -19.34 -12.74 -9.87
N THR A 21 -18.85 -13.95 -10.09
CA THR A 21 -18.60 -14.52 -11.43
C THR A 21 -19.86 -15.05 -12.12
N GLU A 22 -20.97 -15.18 -11.39
CA GLU A 22 -22.27 -15.63 -11.91
C GLU A 22 -22.98 -14.54 -12.75
N GLU A 23 -22.54 -13.28 -12.68
CA GLU A 23 -23.02 -12.22 -13.56
C GLU A 23 -22.32 -12.33 -14.93
N SER A 24 -22.99 -12.98 -15.88
CA SER A 24 -22.50 -13.12 -17.26
C SER A 24 -22.06 -11.77 -17.87
N PRO A 25 -20.92 -11.69 -18.59
CA PRO A 25 -20.41 -10.45 -19.19
C PRO A 25 -21.27 -9.83 -20.31
N ARG A 26 -22.48 -10.32 -20.58
CA ARG A 26 -23.14 -10.14 -21.89
C ARG A 26 -24.34 -9.19 -21.98
N GLU A 27 -24.83 -8.56 -20.92
CA GLU A 27 -26.08 -7.75 -21.07
C GLU A 27 -26.08 -6.31 -20.55
N HIS A 28 -24.97 -5.75 -20.04
CA HIS A 28 -24.99 -4.40 -19.46
C HIS A 28 -23.97 -3.43 -20.06
N ALA A 29 -23.89 -3.38 -21.39
CA ALA A 29 -23.24 -2.28 -22.10
C ALA A 29 -23.95 -0.91 -21.93
N GLY A 30 -25.05 -0.82 -21.15
CA GLY A 30 -25.83 0.41 -20.98
C GLY A 30 -26.30 0.76 -19.57
N SER A 31 -26.15 -0.09 -18.55
CA SER A 31 -26.66 0.23 -17.20
C SER A 31 -25.58 0.92 -16.36
N ARG A 32 -25.78 2.22 -16.17
CA ARG A 32 -24.85 3.20 -15.60
C ARG A 32 -24.68 3.12 -14.08
N ASN A 33 -24.92 1.95 -13.46
CA ASN A 33 -24.88 1.79 -12.00
C ASN A 33 -24.07 0.56 -11.55
N ARG A 34 -22.84 0.40 -12.04
CA ARG A 34 -21.90 -0.66 -11.62
C ARG A 34 -21.43 -0.55 -10.16
N TYR A 35 -21.83 0.52 -9.47
CA TYR A 35 -21.38 0.86 -8.11
C TYR A 35 -22.47 0.66 -7.04
N SER A 36 -23.72 0.36 -7.41
CA SER A 36 -24.81 0.24 -6.43
C SER A 36 -24.69 -0.99 -5.54
N ASP A 37 -23.79 -1.93 -5.86
CA ASP A 37 -23.69 -3.21 -5.17
C ASP A 37 -22.31 -3.49 -4.52
N ILE A 38 -21.45 -2.46 -4.40
CA ILE A 38 -20.12 -2.61 -3.77
C ILE A 38 -20.25 -3.16 -2.34
N SER A 39 -21.30 -2.77 -1.62
CA SER A 39 -21.59 -3.26 -0.26
C SER A 39 -21.86 -4.75 -0.18
N ASN A 40 -22.22 -5.39 -1.31
CA ASN A 40 -22.55 -6.79 -1.39
C ASN A 40 -21.39 -7.64 -1.93
N LEU A 41 -20.28 -7.01 -2.35
CA LEU A 41 -19.11 -7.74 -2.82
C LEU A 41 -18.30 -8.27 -1.63
N PRO A 42 -17.87 -9.54 -1.64
CA PRO A 42 -17.05 -10.09 -0.57
C PRO A 42 -15.66 -9.43 -0.52
N MET A 43 -15.27 -8.96 0.66
CA MET A 43 -13.90 -8.50 0.93
C MET A 43 -12.96 -9.70 1.02
N VAL A 44 -11.98 -9.74 0.12
CA VAL A 44 -11.01 -10.84 0.01
C VAL A 44 -9.61 -10.44 0.45
N GLY A 45 -9.40 -9.19 0.83
CA GLY A 45 -8.14 -8.69 1.36
C GLY A 45 -8.06 -7.17 1.38
N ASP A 46 -6.91 -6.68 1.80
CA ASP A 46 -6.56 -5.27 1.85
C ASP A 46 -5.05 -5.07 1.70
N VAL A 47 -4.69 -3.90 1.19
CA VAL A 47 -3.32 -3.41 1.14
C VAL A 47 -3.28 -2.10 1.91
N ASN A 48 -2.36 -1.98 2.86
CA ASN A 48 -2.16 -0.78 3.64
C ASN A 48 -0.80 -0.16 3.31
N LEU A 49 -0.76 1.17 3.33
CA LEU A 49 0.46 1.97 3.31
C LEU A 49 0.39 2.91 4.52
N PHE A 50 1.34 2.77 5.43
CA PHE A 50 1.49 3.60 6.62
C PHE A 50 2.63 4.59 6.40
N LEU A 51 2.41 5.86 6.70
CA LEU A 51 3.35 6.95 6.48
C LEU A 51 3.98 7.35 7.82
N LYS A 52 5.31 7.39 7.88
CA LYS A 52 6.08 7.81 9.05
C LYS A 52 6.98 8.97 8.66
N GLY A 53 7.03 10.00 9.50
CA GLY A 53 7.76 11.24 9.23
C GLY A 53 7.09 12.14 8.19
N THR A 54 7.79 13.20 7.78
CA THR A 54 7.28 14.17 6.79
C THR A 54 7.75 13.83 5.38
N PRO A 55 6.85 13.66 4.39
CA PRO A 55 7.22 13.42 3.00
C PRO A 55 8.24 14.45 2.49
N PRO A 56 9.26 14.06 1.72
CA PRO A 56 10.32 14.98 1.27
C PRO A 56 9.81 16.20 0.48
N ASN A 57 8.69 16.05 -0.23
CA ASN A 57 8.03 17.11 -0.98
C ASN A 57 7.28 18.13 -0.11
N LEU A 58 7.04 17.82 1.17
CA LEU A 58 6.41 18.69 2.16
C LEU A 58 7.42 19.24 3.18
N LYS A 59 8.67 18.75 3.18
CA LYS A 59 9.77 19.37 3.93
C LYS A 59 9.98 20.78 3.34
N GLN A 60 9.37 21.79 3.94
CA GLN A 60 9.65 23.19 3.61
C GLN A 60 11.16 23.39 3.74
N SER A 61 11.80 23.94 2.70
CA SER A 61 13.24 24.25 2.72
C SER A 61 13.61 24.87 4.07
N PRO A 62 14.75 24.49 4.67
CA PRO A 62 15.08 24.91 6.02
C PRO A 62 15.00 26.43 6.08
N ARG A 63 13.99 26.93 6.80
CA ARG A 63 13.98 28.34 7.18
C ARG A 63 15.24 28.51 7.99
N ILE A 64 16.11 29.39 7.50
CA ILE A 64 17.31 29.85 8.20
C ILE A 64 16.87 30.29 9.60
N ALA A 65 17.02 29.39 10.56
CA ALA A 65 16.91 29.69 11.98
C ALA A 65 18.25 29.26 12.56
N ALA A 66 19.19 30.19 12.48
CA ALA A 66 20.38 30.17 13.28
C ALA A 66 19.97 30.12 14.76
N SER A 67 20.15 28.96 15.39
CA SER A 67 20.47 28.88 16.81
C SER A 67 21.15 27.55 17.07
N GLN A 68 22.42 27.68 17.42
CA GLN A 68 23.33 26.62 17.85
C GLN A 68 22.77 25.93 19.10
N SER A 69 22.41 24.66 18.98
CA SER A 69 22.49 23.70 20.09
C SER A 69 23.32 22.52 19.59
N ALA A 70 24.46 22.33 20.25
CA ALA A 70 25.49 21.37 19.90
C ALA A 70 25.24 20.04 20.62
N ASP A 71 24.12 19.37 20.31
CA ASP A 71 23.94 17.95 20.64
C ASP A 71 24.04 17.11 19.36
N PRO A 72 25.09 16.29 19.19
CA PRO A 72 25.30 15.49 17.99
C PRO A 72 24.30 14.33 17.82
N ASP A 73 23.38 14.12 18.77
CA ASP A 73 22.38 13.04 18.78
C ASP A 73 20.97 13.48 18.32
N GLU A 74 20.74 14.78 18.05
CA GLU A 74 19.41 15.30 17.64
C GLU A 74 19.24 15.45 16.11
N ASN A 75 20.24 15.06 15.32
CA ASN A 75 20.17 15.04 13.84
C ASN A 75 19.79 13.67 13.26
N GLU A 76 19.00 12.87 13.99
CA GLU A 76 18.14 11.89 13.31
C GLU A 76 16.99 12.68 12.66
N GLU A 77 17.29 13.37 11.56
CA GLU A 77 16.23 13.82 10.65
C GLU A 77 15.36 12.60 10.38
N GLU A 78 14.12 12.57 10.89
CA GLU A 78 13.21 11.45 10.67
C GLU A 78 13.16 11.14 9.17
N ASP A 79 13.83 10.06 8.78
CA ASP A 79 13.80 9.56 7.42
C ASP A 79 12.36 9.15 7.15
N PHE A 80 11.79 9.74 6.09
CA PHE A 80 10.43 9.44 5.72
C PHE A 80 10.31 7.98 5.26
N GLU A 81 9.38 7.23 5.84
CA GLU A 81 9.14 5.82 5.51
C GLU A 81 7.67 5.58 5.17
N GLY A 82 7.44 4.86 4.07
CA GLY A 82 6.13 4.34 3.67
C GLY A 82 6.09 2.82 3.83
N GLU A 83 5.50 2.33 4.93
CA GLU A 83 5.45 0.91 5.24
C GLU A 83 4.26 0.22 4.56
N LEU A 84 4.53 -0.81 3.75
CA LEU A 84 3.52 -1.57 3.02
C LEU A 84 3.14 -2.85 3.78
N GLU A 85 1.84 -3.08 3.92
CA GLU A 85 1.27 -4.32 4.45
C GLU A 85 0.23 -4.89 3.48
N ILE A 86 0.21 -6.21 3.31
CA ILE A 86 -0.73 -6.92 2.43
C ILE A 86 -1.34 -8.10 3.16
N MET A 87 -2.66 -8.19 3.11
CA MET A 87 -3.42 -9.33 3.63
C MET A 87 -4.39 -9.82 2.56
N ILE A 88 -4.29 -11.10 2.20
CA ILE A 88 -5.31 -11.79 1.41
C ILE A 88 -5.98 -12.79 2.34
N ALA A 89 -7.29 -12.67 2.49
CA ALA A 89 -8.07 -13.50 3.39
C ALA A 89 -7.75 -14.98 3.16
N MET A 90 -7.42 -15.69 4.24
CA MET A 90 -7.58 -17.13 4.28
C MET A 90 -9.04 -17.33 4.69
N PRO A 91 -9.87 -17.95 3.85
CA PRO A 91 -11.27 -18.00 4.20
C PRO A 91 -11.51 -19.06 5.27
N TYR A 92 -12.41 -18.69 6.18
CA TYR A 92 -12.67 -19.39 7.43
C TYR A 92 -14.11 -19.89 7.46
N ALA A 93 -14.69 -20.37 6.35
CA ALA A 93 -15.83 -21.29 6.42
C ALA A 93 -16.24 -21.84 5.04
N ARG A 94 -16.01 -23.15 4.89
CA ARG A 94 -16.60 -24.07 3.90
C ARG A 94 -16.00 -23.99 2.49
N ALA A 95 -14.96 -24.79 2.27
CA ALA A 95 -14.73 -25.65 1.09
C ALA A 95 -14.83 -25.06 -0.35
N ILE A 96 -15.06 -23.77 -0.52
CA ILE A 96 -14.98 -22.97 -1.78
C ILE A 96 -13.77 -22.01 -1.69
N ASP A 97 -12.89 -22.32 -0.73
CA ASP A 97 -12.22 -21.35 0.11
C ASP A 97 -10.68 -21.55 0.05
N ALA A 98 -10.21 -22.08 -1.07
CA ALA A 98 -8.80 -21.95 -1.48
C ALA A 98 -8.63 -20.87 -2.57
N GLU A 99 -9.69 -20.09 -2.84
CA GLU A 99 -9.85 -19.46 -4.13
C GLU A 99 -9.21 -18.08 -4.31
N PHE A 100 -8.78 -17.36 -3.29
CA PHE A 100 -8.28 -15.98 -3.53
C PHE A 100 -6.76 -15.86 -3.39
N ARG A 101 -6.12 -16.77 -2.66
CA ARG A 101 -4.66 -16.82 -2.57
C ARG A 101 -4.06 -17.47 -3.82
N ARG A 102 -2.79 -17.19 -4.08
CA ARG A 102 -2.02 -17.76 -5.20
C ARG A 102 -2.58 -17.50 -6.60
N LYS A 103 -3.59 -16.62 -6.74
CA LYS A 103 -4.12 -16.13 -8.03
C LYS A 103 -3.51 -14.79 -8.49
N GLY A 104 -2.43 -14.34 -7.86
CA GLY A 104 -1.77 -13.07 -8.18
C GLY A 104 -2.47 -11.82 -7.63
N LEU A 105 -3.55 -11.95 -6.85
CA LEU A 105 -4.30 -10.80 -6.31
C LEU A 105 -3.42 -9.84 -5.50
N ALA A 106 -2.57 -10.38 -4.63
CA ALA A 106 -1.65 -9.58 -3.81
C ALA A 106 -0.68 -8.76 -4.69
N TYR A 107 -0.17 -9.35 -5.76
CA TYR A 107 0.77 -8.68 -6.68
C TYR A 107 0.10 -7.52 -7.40
N GLU A 108 -1.08 -7.74 -7.97
CA GLU A 108 -1.82 -6.69 -8.67
C GLU A 108 -2.27 -5.58 -7.72
N ALA A 109 -2.74 -5.92 -6.52
CA ALA A 109 -3.18 -4.93 -5.54
C ALA A 109 -2.01 -4.06 -5.04
N LEU A 110 -0.85 -4.66 -4.72
CA LEU A 110 0.36 -3.93 -4.36
C LEU A 110 0.85 -3.04 -5.50
N ARG A 111 0.86 -3.55 -6.74
CA ARG A 111 1.28 -2.78 -7.92
C ARG A 111 0.39 -1.57 -8.15
N LEU A 112 -0.92 -1.71 -7.98
CA LEU A 112 -1.87 -0.61 -8.08
C LEU A 112 -1.64 0.43 -6.97
N LEU A 113 -1.48 -0.01 -5.72
CA LEU A 113 -1.24 0.90 -4.61
C LEU A 113 0.10 1.64 -4.77
N ILE A 114 1.18 0.95 -5.12
CA ILE A 114 2.51 1.56 -5.35
C ILE A 114 2.44 2.54 -6.52
N SER A 115 1.78 2.18 -7.63
CA SER A 115 1.59 3.10 -8.75
C SER A 115 0.73 4.30 -8.38
N TYR A 116 -0.25 4.13 -7.48
CA TYR A 116 -1.04 5.25 -6.99
C TYR A 116 -0.20 6.18 -6.09
N ALA A 117 0.63 5.60 -5.22
CA ALA A 117 1.35 6.30 -4.20
C ALA A 117 2.70 6.91 -4.65
N THR A 118 3.22 6.55 -5.82
CA THR A 118 4.59 6.94 -6.24
C THR A 118 4.67 7.66 -7.58
N ASP A 119 3.54 7.83 -8.24
CA ASP A 119 3.47 8.48 -9.55
C ASP A 119 3.24 9.98 -9.35
N SER A 120 4.07 10.79 -9.99
CA SER A 120 4.05 12.24 -9.86
C SER A 120 2.94 12.82 -10.73
N GLU A 121 2.34 13.95 -10.29
CA GLU A 121 1.36 14.70 -11.09
C GLU A 121 1.90 15.13 -12.47
N ASP A 122 3.22 15.14 -12.69
CA ASP A 122 3.83 15.48 -13.99
C ASP A 122 3.43 14.53 -15.14
N SER A 123 2.96 13.32 -14.83
CA SER A 123 2.44 12.37 -15.83
C SER A 123 0.99 12.70 -16.27
N ALA A 124 0.32 13.67 -15.65
CA ALA A 124 -1.11 13.96 -15.81
C ALA A 124 -1.47 14.76 -17.08
N ALA A 125 -0.50 15.21 -17.87
CA ALA A 125 -0.76 16.00 -19.09
C ALA A 125 -1.72 15.33 -20.10
N ASN A 126 -1.88 14.00 -20.05
CA ASN A 126 -2.73 13.24 -20.97
C ASN A 126 -4.09 12.78 -20.39
N TYR A 127 -4.39 12.98 -19.09
CA TYR A 127 -5.65 12.53 -18.48
C TYR A 127 -6.23 13.54 -17.48
N PRO A 128 -7.19 14.39 -17.89
CA PRO A 128 -7.70 15.51 -17.10
C PRO A 128 -8.60 15.13 -15.90
N LYS A 129 -8.58 13.86 -15.43
CA LYS A 129 -9.46 13.34 -14.37
C LYS A 129 -8.81 12.29 -13.46
N ARG A 130 -7.49 12.26 -13.34
CA ARG A 130 -6.86 11.37 -12.36
C ARG A 130 -7.01 11.98 -10.96
N PRO A 131 -7.38 11.19 -9.92
CA PRO A 131 -7.31 11.69 -8.55
C PRO A 131 -5.88 12.10 -8.21
N PRO A 132 -5.69 13.13 -7.36
CA PRO A 132 -4.36 13.57 -6.93
C PRO A 132 -3.64 12.38 -6.30
N GLN A 133 -2.43 12.13 -6.79
CA GLN A 133 -1.60 11.02 -6.35
C GLN A 133 -0.75 11.45 -5.16
N LEU A 134 -0.35 10.49 -4.33
CA LEU A 134 0.67 10.78 -3.33
C LEU A 134 2.01 10.84 -4.08
N PRO A 135 2.84 11.87 -3.92
CA PRO A 135 4.15 11.95 -4.54
C PRO A 135 5.22 11.32 -3.64
N ILE A 136 5.01 10.07 -3.21
CA ILE A 136 5.96 9.37 -2.33
C ILE A 136 7.10 8.77 -3.17
N PRO A 137 8.38 9.01 -2.81
CA PRO A 137 9.49 8.34 -3.48
C PRO A 137 9.39 6.81 -3.35
N ARG A 138 9.70 6.07 -4.42
CA ARG A 138 9.76 4.60 -4.34
C ARG A 138 10.82 4.11 -3.35
N SER A 139 11.91 4.86 -3.20
CA SER A 139 13.02 4.54 -2.29
C SER A 139 12.67 4.64 -0.81
N SER A 140 11.57 5.31 -0.45
CA SER A 140 11.08 5.37 0.94
C SER A 140 10.12 4.23 1.27
N LEU A 141 9.77 3.37 0.31
CA LEU A 141 8.90 2.23 0.58
C LEU A 141 9.66 1.14 1.34
N VAL A 142 9.04 0.64 2.39
CA VAL A 142 9.61 -0.40 3.25
C VAL A 142 8.58 -1.48 3.52
N VAL A 143 9.06 -2.71 3.66
CA VAL A 143 8.24 -3.86 4.03
C VAL A 143 8.95 -4.63 5.14
N ARG A 144 8.23 -4.95 6.21
CA ARG A 144 8.73 -5.81 7.30
C ARG A 144 7.93 -7.10 7.30
N VAL A 145 8.62 -8.22 7.10
CA VAL A 145 8.01 -9.53 6.91
C VAL A 145 8.76 -10.56 7.75
N SER A 146 8.04 -11.47 8.40
CA SER A 146 8.66 -12.62 9.07
C SER A 146 9.61 -13.35 8.13
N GLN A 147 10.82 -13.65 8.59
CA GLN A 147 11.84 -14.32 7.78
C GLN A 147 11.42 -15.71 7.29
N PHE A 148 10.39 -16.30 7.90
CA PHE A 148 9.82 -17.60 7.54
C PHE A 148 8.68 -17.49 6.52
N ASN A 149 8.20 -16.29 6.19
CA ASN A 149 7.14 -16.06 5.22
C ASN A 149 7.70 -15.99 3.78
N THR A 150 8.24 -17.11 3.32
CA THR A 150 8.80 -17.27 1.97
C THR A 150 7.85 -16.77 0.85
N PRO A 151 6.53 -17.03 0.89
CA PRO A 151 5.62 -16.53 -0.15
C PRO A 151 5.59 -15.01 -0.26
N SER A 152 5.63 -14.28 0.86
CA SER A 152 5.60 -12.82 0.86
C SER A 152 6.96 -12.24 0.48
N ILE A 153 8.06 -12.84 0.94
CA ILE A 153 9.41 -12.45 0.53
C ILE A 153 9.54 -12.54 -1.00
N GLN A 154 9.17 -13.67 -1.61
CA GLN A 154 9.20 -13.84 -3.07
C GLN A 154 8.28 -12.87 -3.81
N LEU A 155 7.14 -12.50 -3.20
CA LEU A 155 6.23 -11.51 -3.77
C LEU A 155 6.90 -10.14 -3.86
N PHE A 156 7.55 -9.68 -2.79
CA PHE A 156 8.23 -8.39 -2.76
C PHE A 156 9.52 -8.38 -3.59
N GLU A 157 10.24 -9.50 -3.67
CA GLU A 157 11.36 -9.66 -4.63
C GLU A 157 10.90 -9.47 -6.08
N ARG A 158 9.73 -10.02 -6.46
CA ARG A 158 9.14 -9.81 -7.81
C ARG A 158 8.72 -8.37 -8.06
N MET A 159 8.49 -7.59 -7.01
CA MET A 159 8.22 -6.15 -7.11
C MET A 159 9.52 -5.32 -7.22
N GLY A 160 10.69 -5.96 -7.16
CA GLY A 160 12.00 -5.32 -7.28
C GLY A 160 12.65 -4.97 -5.94
N MET A 161 12.01 -5.27 -4.81
CA MET A 161 12.55 -5.01 -3.48
C MET A 161 13.60 -6.07 -3.10
N ARG A 162 14.54 -5.70 -2.24
CA ARG A 162 15.60 -6.57 -1.74
C ARG A 162 15.67 -6.50 -0.23
N ILE A 163 16.11 -7.59 0.40
CA ILE A 163 16.36 -7.60 1.85
C ILE A 163 17.55 -6.67 2.15
N VAL A 164 17.30 -5.63 2.94
CA VAL A 164 18.32 -4.65 3.35
C VAL A 164 18.77 -4.85 4.81
N LYS A 165 17.91 -5.42 5.65
CA LYS A 165 18.19 -5.64 7.07
C LYS A 165 17.50 -6.91 7.57
N ARG A 166 18.13 -7.60 8.52
CA ARG A 166 17.55 -8.74 9.26
C ARG A 166 17.49 -8.37 10.74
N VAL A 167 16.36 -8.64 11.37
CA VAL A 167 16.13 -8.30 12.77
C VAL A 167 15.89 -9.59 13.55
N GLU A 168 16.96 -10.14 14.11
CA GLU A 168 16.95 -11.47 14.75
C GLU A 168 15.99 -11.56 15.93
N VAL A 169 15.88 -10.51 16.75
CA VAL A 169 15.00 -10.51 17.93
C VAL A 169 13.53 -10.70 17.56
N PHE A 170 13.10 -10.20 16.39
CA PHE A 170 11.73 -10.34 15.88
C PHE A 170 11.60 -11.45 14.82
N GLN A 171 12.71 -12.07 14.40
CA GLN A 171 12.74 -13.04 13.31
C GLN A 171 12.11 -12.47 12.02
N GLU A 172 12.46 -11.22 11.70
CA GLU A 172 11.92 -10.45 10.58
C GLU A 172 13.02 -10.00 9.62
N VAL A 173 12.62 -9.77 8.37
CA VAL A 173 13.44 -9.12 7.35
C VAL A 173 12.79 -7.81 6.94
N GLU A 174 13.61 -6.77 6.78
CA GLU A 174 13.21 -5.52 6.15
C GLU A 174 13.63 -5.55 4.68
N MET A 175 12.69 -5.19 3.80
CA MET A 175 12.89 -5.12 2.36
C MET A 175 12.64 -3.69 1.85
N ARG A 176 13.46 -3.24 0.90
CA ARG A 176 13.35 -1.96 0.18
C ARG A 176 13.61 -2.14 -1.31
#